data_AF-A0A0B7AJC9-F1
#
_entry.id   AF-A0A0B7AJC9-F1
#
_cell.length_a   1.000
_cell.length_b   1.000
_cell.length_c   1.000
_cell.angle_alpha   90.00
_cell.angle_beta   90.00
_cell.angle_gamma   90.00
#
_symmetry.space_group_name_H-M   'P 1'
#
loop_
_entity.id
_entity.type
_entity.pdbx_description
1 polymer ?
#
loop_
_entity_poly.entity_id
_entity_poly.type
_entity_poly.pdbx_seq_one_letter_code
_entity_poly.pdbx_strand_id
1 'polypeptide(L)' 'MRCLRRTAEVTMRDNIRNDKIRRRLGMKQIIEFIKEKLIKWFGQLTRKTCWYHR' A
#
# COMPACT_ATOMS: atom_id res chain seq x y z
N MET A 1 -11.51 8.69 4.16
CA MET A 1 -11.90 8.79 2.73
C MET A 1 -12.31 10.19 2.28
N ARG A 2 -12.70 11.12 3.16
CA ARG A 2 -13.17 12.46 2.77
C ARG A 2 -12.12 13.27 2.00
N CYS A 3 -10.87 13.29 2.48
CA CYS A 3 -9.77 13.99 1.80
C CYS A 3 -9.48 13.38 0.43
N LEU A 4 -9.36 12.05 0.34
CA LEU A 4 -9.15 11.35 -0.94
C LEU A 4 -10.29 11.59 -1.93
N ARG A 5 -11.54 11.64 -1.44
CA ARG A 5 -12.70 11.99 -2.26
C ARG A 5 -12.58 13.43 -2.79
N ARG A 6 -12.18 14.38 -1.95
CA ARG A 6 -11.93 15.77 -2.35
C ARG A 6 -10.79 15.89 -3.37
N THR A 7 -9.67 15.22 -3.16
CA THR A 7 -8.52 15.21 -4.08
C THR A 7 -8.87 14.56 -5.43
N ALA A 8 -9.73 13.53 -5.41
CA ALA A 8 -10.22 12.90 -6.63
C ALA A 8 -11.45 13.61 -7.24
N GLU A 9 -11.87 14.75 -6.67
CA GLU A 9 -13.03 15.54 -7.08
C GLU A 9 -14.33 14.74 -7.18
N VAL A 10 -14.48 13.75 -6.29
CA VAL A 10 -15.66 12.88 -6.24
C VAL A 10 -16.48 13.16 -4.99
N THR A 11 -17.77 13.25 -5.18
CA THR A 11 -18.78 13.42 -4.14
C THR A 11 -19.30 12.05 -3.66
N MET A 12 -20.26 12.07 -2.74
CA MET A 12 -20.98 10.84 -2.36
C MET A 12 -21.99 10.41 -3.41
N ARG A 13 -22.54 11.35 -4.21
CA ARG A 13 -23.56 11.08 -5.22
C ARG A 13 -23.04 10.27 -6.39
N ASP A 14 -21.74 10.34 -6.67
CA ASP A 14 -21.10 9.59 -7.75
C ASP A 14 -21.08 8.07 -7.49
N ASN A 15 -21.38 7.64 -6.26
CA ASN A 15 -21.42 6.23 -5.84
C ASN A 15 -20.16 5.42 -6.23
N ILE A 16 -19.00 6.11 -6.26
CA ILE A 16 -17.73 5.48 -6.61
C ILE A 16 -17.18 4.74 -5.40
N ARG A 17 -16.87 3.45 -5.58
CA ARG A 17 -16.18 2.63 -4.56
C ARG A 17 -14.83 3.22 -4.17
N ASN A 18 -14.51 3.15 -2.89
CA ASN A 18 -13.26 3.68 -2.33
C ASN A 18 -12.01 3.09 -3.00
N ASP A 19 -12.07 1.82 -3.42
CA ASP A 19 -10.96 1.11 -4.07
C ASP A 19 -10.66 1.71 -5.47
N LYS A 20 -11.70 2.16 -6.16
CA LYS A 20 -11.56 2.86 -7.45
C LYS A 20 -10.95 4.26 -7.26
N ILE A 21 -11.30 4.95 -6.17
CA ILE A 21 -10.70 6.25 -5.80
C ILE A 21 -9.21 6.09 -5.49
N ARG A 22 -8.85 5.08 -4.69
CA ARG A 22 -7.44 4.80 -4.36
C ARG A 22 -6.62 4.49 -5.61
N ARG A 23 -7.14 3.64 -6.50
CA ARG A 23 -6.50 3.33 -7.79
C ARG A 23 -6.32 4.56 -8.66
N ARG A 24 -7.34 5.42 -8.77
CA ARG A 24 -7.25 6.68 -9.54
C ARG A 24 -6.16 7.62 -9.00
N LEU A 25 -5.95 7.62 -7.69
CA LEU A 25 -4.92 8.42 -7.02
C LEU A 25 -3.56 7.70 -6.89
N GLY A 26 -3.37 6.54 -7.54
CA GLY A 26 -2.12 5.77 -7.47
C GLY A 26 -1.79 5.24 -6.07
N MET A 27 -2.77 5.21 -5.16
CA MET A 27 -2.56 4.73 -3.80
C MET A 27 -2.64 3.22 -3.73
N LYS A 28 -1.57 2.60 -3.22
CA LYS A 28 -1.54 1.17 -2.91
C LYS A 28 -2.49 0.82 -1.77
N GLN A 29 -2.97 -0.41 -1.77
CA GLN A 29 -3.73 -0.91 -0.63
C GLN A 29 -2.81 -1.12 0.58
N ILE A 30 -3.33 -0.94 1.80
CA ILE A 30 -2.52 -1.15 3.01
C ILE A 30 -1.95 -2.57 3.08
N ILE A 31 -2.68 -3.56 2.57
CA ILE A 31 -2.23 -4.96 2.51
C ILE A 31 -0.99 -5.10 1.62
N GLU A 32 -0.94 -4.43 0.46
CA GLU A 32 0.22 -4.45 -0.43
C GLU A 32 1.43 -3.80 0.25
N PHE A 33 1.22 -2.65 0.93
CA PHE A 33 2.27 -2.00 1.70
C PHE A 33 2.82 -2.90 2.82
N ILE A 34 1.95 -3.56 3.59
CA ILE A 34 2.35 -4.49 4.65
C ILE A 34 3.17 -5.64 4.05
N LYS A 35 2.71 -6.24 2.95
CA LYS A 35 3.44 -7.31 2.26
C LYS A 35 4.83 -6.85 1.82
N GLU A 36 4.94 -5.68 1.20
CA GLU A 36 6.24 -5.12 0.77
C GLU A 36 7.19 -4.90 1.95
N LYS A 37 6.68 -4.42 3.09
CA LYS A 37 7.48 -4.24 4.30
C LYS A 37 7.94 -5.56 4.90
N LEU A 38 7.06 -6.55 4.97
CA LEU A 38 7.40 -7.89 5.45
C LEU A 38 8.45 -8.57 4.57
N ILE A 39 8.30 -8.50 3.24
CA ILE A 39 9.30 -9.03 2.29
C ILE A 39 10.64 -8.33 2.48
N LYS A 40 10.65 -7.00 2.60
CA LYS A 40 11.89 -6.24 2.81
C LYS A 40 12.58 -6.63 4.13
N TRP A 41 11.80 -6.80 5.21
CA TRP A 41 12.31 -7.20 6.51
C TRP A 41 12.87 -8.64 6.48
N PHE A 42 12.15 -9.58 5.88
CA PHE A 42 12.63 -10.95 5.71
C PHE A 42 13.90 -11.01 4.85
N GLY A 43 13.96 -10.22 3.78
CA GLY A 43 15.17 -10.04 2.96
C GLY A 43 16.35 -9.44 3.72
N GLN A 44 16.12 -8.66 4.77
CA GLN A 44 17.19 -8.18 5.67
C GLN A 44 17.66 -9.28 6.62
N LEU A 45 16.74 -10.05 7.20
CA LEU A 45 17.08 -11.16 8.08
C LEU A 45 17.90 -12.23 7.35
N THR A 46 17.43 -12.67 6.19
CA THR A 46 18.12 -13.67 5.35
C THR A 46 19.52 -13.22 4.94
N ARG A 47 19.69 -11.93 4.60
CA ARG A 47 21.03 -11.39 4.34
C ARG A 47 21.92 -11.43 5.58
N LYS A 48 21.40 -11.04 6.75
CA LYS A 48 22.16 -11.08 8.02
C LYS A 48 22.53 -12.50 8.45
N THR A 49 21.65 -13.48 8.28
CA THR A 49 21.93 -14.88 8.63
C THR A 49 22.94 -15.51 7.67
N CYS A 50 22.97 -15.10 6.40
CA CYS A 50 23.97 -15.56 5.43
C CYS A 50 25.41 -15.15 5.81
N TRP A 51 25.60 -14.09 6.60
CA TRP A 51 26.91 -13.71 7.16
C TRP A 51 27.33 -14.55 8.36
N TYR A 52 26.38 -15.18 9.07
CA TYR A 52 26.68 -15.96 10.28
C TYR A 52 27.08 -17.42 9.98
N HIS A 53 26.82 -17.88 8.76
CA HIS A 53 27.13 -19.23 8.28
C HIS A 53 28.27 -19.30 7.25
N ARG A 54 29.01 -18.20 7.05
CA ARG A 54 30.20 -18.15 6.19
C ARG A 54 31.43 -17.86 7.05
#